data_AF-A0A0R2HVA8-F1
#
_entry.id   AF-A0A0R2HVA8-F1
#
_cell.length_a   1.000
_cell.length_b   1.000
_cell.length_c   1.000
_cell.angle_alpha   90.00
_cell.angle_beta   90.00
_cell.angle_gamma   90.00
#
_symmetry.space_group_name_H-M   'P 1'
#
loop_
_entity.id
_entity.type
_entity.pdbx_description
1 polymer ?
#
loop_
_entity_poly.entity_id
_entity_poly.type
_entity_poly.pdbx_seq_one_letter_code
_entity_poly.pdbx_strand_id
1 'polypeptide(L)' 'MSNPLKNATELPIKMKDTRWPFEDGWVKMQNNVKLSNGDTISIHYVYNKKTGLFDDFKFK' A
#
# COMPACT_ATOMS: atom_id res chain seq x y z
N MET A 1 -13.24 -8.98 8.72
CA MET A 1 -12.70 -8.17 7.61
C MET A 1 -11.18 -8.12 7.73
N SER A 2 -10.44 -8.25 6.63
CA SER A 2 -8.98 -8.12 6.64
C SER A 2 -8.58 -6.63 6.63
N ASN A 3 -7.63 -6.24 7.47
CA ASN A 3 -7.11 -4.87 7.54
C ASN A 3 -5.79 -4.78 6.75
N PRO A 4 -5.76 -4.17 5.55
CA PRO A 4 -4.56 -4.08 4.75
C PRO A 4 -3.45 -3.24 5.38
N LEU A 5 -3.77 -2.33 6.30
CA LEU A 5 -2.79 -1.51 7.04
C LEU A 5 -2.06 -2.28 8.14
N LYS A 6 -2.60 -3.43 8.57
CA LYS A 6 -1.95 -4.24 9.62
C LYS A 6 -0.62 -4.76 9.10
N ASN A 7 0.48 -4.37 9.76
CA ASN A 7 1.86 -4.67 9.38
C ASN A 7 2.31 -4.08 8.03
N ALA A 8 1.57 -3.11 7.49
CA ALA A 8 1.99 -2.38 6.31
C ALA A 8 2.94 -1.23 6.67
N THR A 9 3.87 -0.92 5.77
CA THR A 9 4.80 0.20 5.87
C THR A 9 4.58 1.18 4.71
N GLU A 10 4.66 2.47 5.02
CA GLU A 10 4.73 3.52 3.98
C GLU A 10 6.12 3.49 3.36
N LEU A 11 6.20 3.40 2.03
CA LEU A 11 7.46 3.50 1.32
C LEU A 11 7.86 4.99 1.22
N PRO A 12 9.15 5.33 1.36
CA PRO A 12 9.64 6.71 1.32
C PRO A 12 9.70 7.24 -0.12
N ILE A 13 8.56 7.23 -0.82
CA ILE A 13 8.40 7.62 -2.22
C ILE A 13 7.37 8.74 -2.28
N LYS A 14 7.77 9.91 -2.79
CA LYS A 14 6.81 10.96 -3.14
C LYS A 14 6.06 10.54 -4.40
N MET A 15 4.74 10.40 -4.30
CA MET A 15 3.89 10.06 -5.44
C MET A 15 3.96 11.16 -6.51
N LYS A 16 4.29 10.76 -7.75
CA LYS A 16 4.37 11.64 -8.94
C LYS A 16 3.27 11.36 -9.97
N ASP A 17 2.52 10.27 -9.80
CA ASP A 17 1.42 9.92 -10.69
C ASP A 17 0.25 10.88 -10.47
N THR A 18 -0.29 11.44 -11.54
CA THR A 18 -1.38 12.43 -11.48
C THR A 18 -2.70 11.83 -11.01
N ARG A 19 -2.87 10.51 -11.06
CA ARG A 19 -4.05 9.82 -10.52
C ARG A 19 -4.05 9.75 -9.00
N TRP A 20 -2.88 9.76 -8.38
CA TRP A 20 -2.70 9.67 -6.92
C TRP A 20 -1.70 10.71 -6.42
N PRO A 21 -2.08 12.01 -6.42
CA PRO A 21 -1.16 13.08 -6.06
C PRO A 21 -0.75 13.02 -4.58
N PHE A 22 0.55 13.21 -4.31
CA PHE A 22 1.05 13.29 -2.93
C PHE A 22 0.38 14.42 -2.14
N GLU A 23 0.18 15.58 -2.78
CA GLU A 23 -0.44 16.76 -2.15
C GLU A 23 -1.90 16.47 -1.71
N ASP A 24 -2.58 15.55 -2.38
CA ASP A 24 -3.93 15.08 -2.02
C ASP A 24 -3.91 13.99 -0.93
N GLY A 25 -2.72 13.62 -0.44
CA GLY A 25 -2.52 12.69 0.67
C GLY A 25 -2.26 11.25 0.25
N TRP A 26 -2.04 10.99 -1.03
CA TRP A 26 -1.72 9.64 -1.53
C TRP A 26 -0.26 9.25 -1.26
N VAL A 27 -0.08 8.03 -0.76
CA VAL A 27 1.22 7.43 -0.48
C VAL A 27 1.29 6.00 -1.00
N LYS A 28 2.50 5.49 -1.26
CA LYS A 28 2.71 4.09 -1.61
C LYS A 28 2.93 3.26 -0.34
N MET A 29 2.19 2.18 -0.21
CA MET A 29 2.25 1.27 0.93
C MET A 29 2.74 -0.11 0.47
N GLN A 30 3.41 -0.82 1.39
CA GLN A 30 3.82 -2.21 1.24
C GLN A 30 3.36 -3.04 2.44
N ASN A 31 2.86 -4.25 2.21
CA ASN A 31 2.60 -5.24 3.25
C ASN A 31 3.19 -6.59 2.85
N ASN A 32 4.07 -7.12 3.69
CA ASN A 32 4.71 -8.42 3.45
C ASN A 32 3.96 -9.48 4.25
N VAL A 33 3.31 -10.40 3.54
CA VAL A 33 2.48 -11.45 4.13
C VAL A 33 3.19 -12.79 3.99
N LYS A 34 3.54 -13.40 5.12
CA LYS A 34 4.09 -14.76 5.17
C LYS A 34 2.97 -15.78 5.06
N LEU A 35 3.09 -16.68 4.08
CA LEU A 35 2.15 -17.77 3.82
C LEU A 35 2.49 -19.00 4.66
N SER A 36 1.53 -19.92 4.77
CA SER A 36 1.69 -21.17 5.52
C SER A 36 2.74 -22.11 4.93
N ASN A 37 2.99 -22.03 3.62
CA ASN A 37 4.04 -22.79 2.93
C ASN A 37 5.45 -22.21 3.13
N GLY A 38 5.58 -21.09 3.85
CA GLY A 38 6.85 -20.41 4.14
C GLY A 38 7.18 -19.26 3.19
N ASP A 39 6.47 -19.13 2.06
CA ASP A 39 6.70 -18.05 1.10
C ASP A 39 6.25 -16.70 1.66
N THR A 40 6.77 -15.61 1.08
CA THR A 40 6.35 -14.25 1.43
C THR A 40 5.83 -13.56 0.17
N ILE A 41 4.59 -13.08 0.23
CA ILE A 41 4.02 -12.23 -0.82
C ILE A 41 4.20 -10.77 -0.40
N SER A 42 4.72 -9.95 -1.31
CA SER A 42 4.80 -8.50 -1.14
C SER A 42 3.60 -7.85 -1.82
N ILE A 43 2.74 -7.23 -1.02
CA ILE A 43 1.56 -6.52 -1.50
C ILE A 43 1.87 -5.03 -1.54
N HIS A 44 1.83 -4.43 -2.71
CA HIS A 44 1.95 -2.98 -2.90
C HIS A 44 0.58 -2.39 -3.22
N TYR A 45 0.28 -1.24 -2.66
CA TYR A 45 -0.95 -0.49 -2.97
C TYR A 45 -0.72 1.00 -2.75
N VAL A 46 -1.63 1.85 -3.24
CA VAL A 46 -1.66 3.26 -2.86
C VAL A 46 -2.76 3.50 -1.84
N TYR A 47 -2.49 4.39 -0.89
CA TYR A 47 -3.39 4.72 0.20
C TYR A 47 -3.48 6.23 0.36
N ASN A 48 -4.70 6.75 0.46
CA ASN A 48 -4.91 8.16 0.76
C ASN A 48 -5.08 8.33 2.28
N LYS A 49 -4.13 8.98 2.93
CA LYS A 49 -4.15 9.20 4.38
C LYS A 49 -5.24 10.16 4.85
N LYS A 50 -5.78 11.00 3.96
CA LYS A 50 -6.83 11.97 4.27
C LYS A 50 -8.22 11.33 4.17
N THR A 51 -8.48 10.55 3.12
CA THR A 51 -9.81 9.98 2.84
C THR A 51 -9.96 8.54 3.31
N GLY A 52 -8.85 7.84 3.61
CA GLY A 52 -8.86 6.42 3.97
C GLY A 52 -9.07 5.48 2.77
N LEU A 53 -8.99 5.99 1.54
CA LEU A 53 -9.20 5.20 0.32
C LEU A 53 -7.95 4.41 -0.07
N PHE A 54 -8.17 3.24 -0.67
CA PHE A 54 -7.15 2.34 -1.18
C PHE A 54 -7.33 2.17 -2.68
N ASP A 55 -6.22 2.03 -3.41
CA ASP A 55 -6.22 1.78 -4.86
C ASP A 55 -4.92 1.06 -5.32
N ASP A 56 -4.83 0.66 -6.59
CA ASP A 56 -3.64 0.10 -7.27
C ASP A 56 -2.95 -1.07 -6.53
N PHE A 57 -3.72 -2.09 -6.14
CA PHE A 57 -3.16 -3.29 -5.53
C PHE A 57 -2.35 -4.12 -6.53
N LYS A 58 -1.12 -4.48 -6.13
CA LYS A 58 -0.18 -5.32 -6.88
C LYS A 58 0.44 -6.35 -5.96
N PHE A 59 0.53 -7.58 -6.44
CA PHE A 59 1.05 -8.73 -5.70
C PHE A 59 2.31 -9.22 -6.41
N LYS A 60 3.39 -9.40 -5.66
CA LYS A 60 4.68 -9.88 -6.12
C LYS A 60 5.21 -10.97 -5.21
#